data_AF-A0A852L354-F1
#
_entry.id   AF-A0A852L354-F1
#
_cell.length_a   1.000
_cell.length_b   1.000
_cell.length_c   1.000
_cell.angle_alpha   90.00
_cell.angle_beta   90.00
_cell.angle_gamma   90.00
#
_symmetry.space_group_name_H-M   'P 1'
#
loop_
_entity.id
_entity.type
_entity.pdbx_description
1 polymer ?
#
loop_
_entity_poly.entity_id
_entity_poly.type
_entity_poly.pdbx_seq_one_letter_code
_entity_poly.pdbx_strand_id
1 'polypeptide(L)'
;GGGGGGGEGRGGGRPGLHPPPLSREEKRRRRRATAKYRSAHATRERIRVEAFNLAFAELRKLLPTLPPDKKLSKIEILRLAICYISYLNHVLDV
;
A
#
# COMPACT_ATOMS: atom_id res chain seq x y z
N GLY A 1 5.22 -22.59 24.31
CA GLY A 1 4.28 -22.95 25.38
C GLY A 1 2.90 -23.11 24.78
N GLY A 2 2.21 -24.21 25.14
CA GLY A 2 0.80 -24.51 24.85
C GLY A 2 0.56 -25.17 23.48
N GLY A 3 0.20 -26.44 23.31
CA GLY A 3 -0.25 -27.49 24.23
C GLY A 3 -1.70 -27.91 23.94
N GLY A 4 -1.90 -29.19 23.63
CA GLY A 4 -3.20 -29.89 23.59
C GLY A 4 -3.58 -30.42 22.20
N GLY A 5 -3.79 -31.71 21.93
CA GLY A 5 -3.97 -32.88 22.79
C GLY A 5 -5.28 -33.59 22.42
N GLY A 6 -5.18 -34.84 21.97
CA GLY A 6 -6.24 -35.86 22.15
C GLY A 6 -7.18 -36.14 20.96
N GLY A 7 -7.28 -37.44 20.61
CA GLY A 7 -8.51 -38.00 20.04
C GLY A 7 -8.32 -38.96 18.88
N GLU A 8 -7.78 -40.16 19.14
CA GLU A 8 -8.00 -41.31 18.26
C GLU A 8 -9.48 -41.73 18.33
N GLY A 9 -10.15 -41.73 17.17
CA GLY A 9 -11.51 -42.24 17.01
C GLY A 9 -11.59 -43.06 15.74
N ARG A 10 -11.49 -44.39 15.87
CA ARG A 10 -11.81 -45.34 14.81
C ARG A 10 -13.32 -45.33 14.57
N GLY A 11 -13.74 -45.15 13.32
CA GLY A 11 -15.12 -45.31 12.89
C GLY A 11 -15.20 -45.44 11.38
N GLY A 12 -15.46 -46.66 10.90
CA GLY A 12 -15.66 -46.95 9.49
C GLY A 12 -16.97 -46.35 8.98
N GLY A 13 -16.90 -45.68 7.84
CA GLY A 13 -18.05 -45.13 7.11
C GLY A 13 -17.55 -44.47 5.84
N ARG A 14 -18.04 -44.93 4.69
CA ARG A 14 -17.66 -44.44 3.35
C ARG A 14 -17.70 -42.90 3.30
N PRO A 15 -16.63 -42.18 2.92
CA PRO A 15 -16.69 -40.73 2.85
C PRO A 15 -17.51 -40.32 1.63
N GLY A 16 -18.67 -39.72 1.87
CA GLY A 16 -19.39 -38.98 0.84
C GLY A 16 -18.47 -37.94 0.20
N LEU A 17 -18.51 -37.85 -1.13
CA LEU A 17 -17.59 -37.08 -1.98
C LEU A 17 -17.67 -35.55 -1.81
N HIS A 18 -18.23 -35.02 -0.72
CA HIS A 18 -18.42 -33.59 -0.56
C HIS A 18 -17.39 -32.99 0.41
N PRO A 19 -16.48 -32.11 -0.07
CA PRO A 19 -15.57 -31.42 0.83
C PRO A 19 -16.38 -30.57 1.83
N PRO A 20 -15.93 -30.48 3.09
CA PRO A 20 -16.61 -29.66 4.10
C PRO A 20 -16.69 -28.19 3.64
N PRO A 21 -17.74 -27.47 4.04
CA PRO A 21 -17.89 -26.07 3.65
C PRO A 21 -16.73 -25.24 4.21
N LEU A 22 -16.04 -24.54 3.32
CA LEU A 22 -14.91 -23.67 3.70
C LEU A 22 -15.33 -22.64 4.74
N SER A 23 -14.45 -22.39 5.71
CA SER A 23 -14.59 -21.30 6.66
C SER A 23 -14.62 -19.94 5.93
N ARG A 24 -15.16 -18.92 6.59
CA ARG A 24 -15.18 -17.55 6.05
C ARG A 24 -13.76 -17.04 5.73
N GLU A 25 -12.77 -17.42 6.55
CA GLU A 25 -11.35 -17.12 6.37
C GLU A 25 -10.82 -17.71 5.05
N GLU A 26 -11.04 -19.01 4.83
CA GLU A 26 -10.56 -19.72 3.65
C GLU A 26 -11.20 -19.21 2.36
N LYS A 27 -12.50 -18.87 2.39
CA LYS A 27 -13.19 -18.23 1.26
C LYS A 27 -12.56 -16.87 0.91
N ARG A 28 -12.23 -16.05 1.92
CA ARG A 28 -11.52 -14.77 1.71
C ARG A 28 -10.13 -15.00 1.13
N ARG A 29 -9.38 -15.97 1.66
CA ARG A 29 -8.03 -16.31 1.17
C ARG A 29 -8.06 -16.77 -0.29
N ARG A 30 -8.97 -17.68 -0.65
CA ARG A 30 -9.13 -18.15 -2.03
C ARG A 30 -9.50 -17.01 -2.99
N ARG A 31 -10.42 -16.12 -2.60
CA ARG A 31 -10.75 -14.92 -3.40
C ARG A 31 -9.52 -14.03 -3.61
N ARG A 32 -8.74 -13.76 -2.58
CA ARG A 32 -7.52 -12.93 -2.67
C ARG A 32 -6.43 -13.58 -3.54
N ALA A 33 -6.40 -14.91 -3.57
CA ALA A 33 -5.49 -15.70 -4.40
C ALA A 33 -5.94 -15.78 -5.89
N THR A 34 -7.07 -15.20 -6.28
CA THR A 34 -7.45 -15.14 -7.69
C THR A 34 -6.62 -14.08 -8.44
N ALA A 35 -6.26 -14.37 -9.69
CA ALA A 35 -5.55 -13.42 -10.55
C ALA A 35 -6.33 -12.10 -10.70
N LYS A 36 -7.66 -12.19 -10.89
CA LYS A 36 -8.56 -11.02 -10.99
C LYS A 36 -8.51 -10.12 -9.74
N TYR A 37 -8.47 -10.71 -8.54
CA TYR A 37 -8.37 -9.91 -7.32
C TYR A 37 -6.99 -9.22 -7.23
N ARG A 38 -5.91 -9.97 -7.48
CA ARG A 38 -4.55 -9.43 -7.44
C ARG A 38 -4.34 -8.32 -8.45
N SER A 39 -4.77 -8.51 -9.70
CA SER A 39 -4.64 -7.49 -10.76
C SER A 39 -5.43 -6.24 -10.41
N ALA A 40 -6.70 -6.37 -10.00
CA ALA A 40 -7.50 -5.22 -9.57
C ALA A 40 -6.88 -4.48 -8.38
N HIS A 41 -6.26 -5.19 -7.43
CA HIS A 41 -5.54 -4.58 -6.32
C HIS A 41 -4.27 -3.85 -6.77
N ALA A 42 -3.47 -4.47 -7.64
CA ALA A 42 -2.27 -3.86 -8.19
C ALA A 42 -2.59 -2.60 -9.00
N THR A 43 -3.65 -2.62 -9.83
CA THR A 43 -4.11 -1.45 -10.57
C THR A 43 -4.52 -0.30 -9.65
N ARG A 44 -5.28 -0.59 -8.59
CA ARG A 44 -5.67 0.45 -7.61
C ARG A 44 -4.46 1.07 -6.94
N GLU A 45 -3.50 0.25 -6.52
CA GLU A 45 -2.28 0.75 -5.88
C GLU A 45 -1.41 1.56 -6.84
N ARG A 46 -1.31 1.13 -8.11
CA ARG A 46 -0.63 1.89 -9.16
C ARG A 46 -1.24 3.29 -9.32
N ILE A 47 -2.56 3.38 -9.42
CA ILE A 47 -3.28 4.67 -9.52
C ILE A 47 -3.01 5.54 -8.29
N ARG A 48 -3.05 4.95 -7.08
CA ARG A 48 -2.75 5.68 -5.84
C ARG A 48 -1.34 6.27 -5.83
N VAL A 49 -0.35 5.48 -6.26
CA VAL A 49 1.05 5.92 -6.34
C VAL A 49 1.25 6.96 -7.45
N GLU A 50 0.57 6.80 -8.58
CA GLU A 50 0.58 7.77 -9.69
C GLU A 50 0.04 9.14 -9.23
N ALA A 51 -1.11 9.17 -8.57
CA ALA A 51 -1.68 10.38 -7.99
C ALA A 51 -0.72 11.04 -6.97
N PHE A 52 -0.08 10.24 -6.12
CA PHE A 52 0.94 10.74 -5.19
C PHE A 52 2.15 11.36 -5.91
N ASN A 53 2.65 10.72 -6.96
CA ASN A 53 3.79 11.23 -7.72
C ASN A 53 3.44 12.51 -8.50
N LEU A 54 2.21 12.63 -9.01
CA LEU A 54 1.72 13.87 -9.63
C LEU A 54 1.72 15.02 -8.63
N ALA A 55 1.21 14.81 -7.40
CA ALA A 55 1.27 15.83 -6.35
C ALA A 55 2.71 16.25 -6.00
N PHE A 56 3.66 15.30 -5.98
CA PHE A 56 5.08 15.60 -5.79
C PHE A 56 5.68 16.41 -6.94
N ALA A 57 5.27 16.13 -8.18
CA ALA A 57 5.71 16.89 -9.35
C ALA A 57 5.17 18.32 -9.33
N GLU A 58 3.90 18.53 -8.95
CA GLU A 58 3.34 19.86 -8.78
C GLU A 58 4.05 20.65 -7.68
N LEU A 59 4.32 20.03 -6.52
CA LEU A 59 5.11 20.67 -5.48
C LEU A 59 6.50 21.07 -5.99
N ARG A 60 7.20 20.19 -6.73
CA ARG A 60 8.54 20.47 -7.27
C ARG A 60 8.57 21.70 -8.19
N LYS A 61 7.51 21.96 -8.96
CA LYS A 61 7.44 23.13 -9.86
C LYS A 61 7.44 24.46 -9.11
N LEU A 62 6.95 24.47 -7.88
CA LEU A 62 6.89 25.66 -7.03
C LEU A 62 8.22 25.95 -6.31
N LEU A 63 9.15 25.00 -6.31
CA LEU A 63 10.39 25.14 -5.55
C LEU A 63 11.50 25.82 -6.36
N PRO A 64 12.19 26.82 -5.78
CA PRO A 64 13.30 27.47 -6.45
C PRO A 64 14.53 26.55 -6.50
N THR A 65 15.08 26.33 -7.71
CA THR A 65 16.32 25.55 -7.91
C THR A 65 17.22 26.17 -8.97
N LEU A 66 18.53 26.00 -8.80
CA LEU A 66 19.54 26.33 -9.82
C LEU A 66 20.35 25.06 -10.16
N PRO A 67 20.36 24.58 -11.41
CA PRO A 67 19.51 25.02 -12.52
C PRO A 67 18.01 24.69 -12.30
N PRO A 68 17.07 25.31 -13.04
CA PRO A 68 15.62 25.09 -12.85
C PRO A 68 15.18 23.62 -12.99
N ASP A 69 15.90 22.84 -13.79
CA ASP A 69 15.67 21.42 -14.08
C ASP A 69 16.42 20.47 -13.13
N LYS A 70 17.05 20.97 -12.06
CA LYS A 70 17.74 20.14 -11.06
C LYS A 70 16.82 19.03 -10.56
N LYS A 71 17.23 17.78 -10.75
CA LYS A 71 16.51 16.62 -10.21
C LYS A 71 16.61 16.64 -8.68
N LEU A 72 15.47 16.56 -8.01
CA LEU A 72 15.37 16.46 -6.56
C LEU A 72 14.72 15.13 -6.19
N SER A 73 15.24 14.48 -5.15
CA SER A 73 14.58 13.35 -4.49
C SER A 73 13.36 13.81 -3.70
N LYS A 74 12.48 12.86 -3.32
CA LYS A 74 11.27 13.16 -2.53
C LYS A 74 11.61 13.84 -1.19
N ILE A 75 12.69 13.42 -0.52
CA ILE A 75 13.09 14.04 0.74
C ILE A 75 13.63 15.46 0.54
N GLU A 76 14.37 15.71 -0.54
CA GLU A 76 14.85 17.06 -0.87
C GLU A 76 13.70 18.00 -1.20
N ILE A 77 12.69 17.54 -1.96
CA ILE A 77 11.48 18.31 -2.26
C ILE A 77 10.78 18.75 -0.96
N LEU A 78 10.59 17.82 -0.01
CA LEU A 78 9.94 18.13 1.25
C LEU A 78 10.75 19.13 2.10
N ARG A 79 12.05 18.91 2.22
CA ARG A 79 12.94 19.81 2.98
C ARG A 79 12.96 21.22 2.37
N LEU A 80 13.11 21.31 1.05
CA LEU A 80 13.16 22.58 0.34
C LEU A 80 11.82 23.32 0.42
N ALA A 81 10.69 22.61 0.35
CA ALA A 81 9.37 23.21 0.55
C ALA A 81 9.23 23.86 1.93
N ILE A 82 9.64 23.15 2.99
CA ILE A 82 9.63 23.69 4.36
C ILE A 82 10.50 24.95 4.44
N CYS A 83 11.75 24.88 3.95
CA CYS A 83 12.64 26.03 3.97
C CYS A 83 12.09 27.22 3.18
N TYR A 84 11.46 26.96 2.03
CA TYR A 84 10.94 28.02 1.17
C TYR A 84 9.71 28.71 1.77
N ILE A 85 8.80 27.95 2.39
CA ILE A 85 7.69 28.54 3.16
C ILE A 85 8.22 29.44 4.29
N SER A 86 9.19 28.95 5.08
CA SER A 86 9.80 29.75 6.16
C SER A 86 10.48 31.02 5.64
N TYR A 87 11.16 30.93 4.50
CA TYR A 87 11.79 32.09 3.85
C TYR A 87 10.75 33.12 3.42
N LEU A 88 9.67 32.70 2.75
CA LEU A 88 8.62 33.61 2.31
C LEU A 88 7.92 34.29 3.49
N ASN A 89 7.64 33.56 4.57
CA ASN A 89 7.08 34.15 5.79
C ASN A 89 8.01 35.23 6.36
N HIS A 90 9.32 34.95 6.45
CA HIS A 90 10.28 35.94 6.92
C HIS A 90 10.33 37.20 6.03
N VAL A 91 10.23 37.04 4.71
CA VAL A 91 10.20 38.17 3.77
C VAL A 91 8.93 39.01 3.91
N LEU A 92 7.80 38.40 4.29
CA LEU A 92 6.53 39.09 4.46
C LEU A 92 6.37 39.78 5.83
N ASP A 93 7.05 39.27 6.86
CA ASP A 93 7.04 39.84 8.22
C ASP A 93 7.97 41.06 8.36
N VAL A 94 8.82 41.33 7.36
CA VAL A 94 9.73 42.48 7.27
C VAL A 94 9.10 43.57 6.41
#